data_AF-A0A1A3TQW5-F1
#
_entry.id   AF-A0A1A3TQW5-F1
#
_cell.length_a   1.000
_cell.length_b   1.000
_cell.length_c   1.000
_cell.angle_alpha   90.00
_cell.angle_beta   90.00
_cell.angle_gamma   90.00
#
_symmetry.space_group_name_H-M   'P 1'
#
loop_
_entity.id
_entity.type
_entity.pdbx_description
1 polymer ?
#
loop_
_entity_poly.entity_id
_entity_poly.type
_entity_poly.pdbx_seq_one_letter_code
_entity_poly.pdbx_strand_id
1 'polypeptide(L)' 'MADTITFRPDEDTSKALEILTRDGAAVSAVVRSALIDAARRKARAAIRAEAESLAEDAADRAEAVQVLRDMEMLRAW' A
#
# COMPACT_ATOMS: atom_id res chain seq x y z
N MET A 1 25.34 -10.29 0.99
CA MET A 1 25.54 -10.93 -0.33
C MET A 1 24.18 -10.93 -1.02
N ALA A 2 24.09 -10.66 -2.32
CA ALA A 2 22.81 -10.71 -3.02
C ALA A 2 22.55 -12.14 -3.49
N ASP A 3 21.37 -12.68 -3.19
CA ASP A 3 20.96 -13.98 -3.70
C ASP A 3 20.47 -13.86 -5.15
N THR A 4 20.84 -14.84 -5.97
CA THR A 4 20.44 -14.88 -7.38
C THR A 4 19.12 -15.62 -7.52
N ILE A 5 18.17 -15.01 -8.24
CA ILE A 5 16.93 -15.65 -8.66
C ILE A 5 16.93 -15.83 -10.18
N THR A 6 16.44 -16.99 -10.64
CA THR A 6 16.23 -17.22 -12.08
C THR A 6 14.80 -16.84 -12.43
N PHE A 7 14.65 -15.92 -13.37
CA PHE A 7 13.35 -15.42 -13.81
C PHE A 7 13.17 -15.68 -15.30
N ARG A 8 12.07 -16.35 -15.68
CA ARG A 8 11.69 -16.58 -17.08
C ARG A 8 10.54 -15.65 -17.44
N PRO A 9 10.80 -14.52 -18.12
CA PRO A 9 9.74 -13.60 -18.53
C PRO A 9 8.81 -14.27 -19.56
N ASP A 10 7.52 -13.97 -19.46
CA ASP A 10 6.59 -14.15 -20.56
C ASP A 10 6.74 -13.02 -21.60
N GLU A 11 5.95 -13.08 -22.67
CA GLU A 11 6.03 -12.11 -23.76
C GLU A 11 5.76 -10.67 -23.29
N ASP A 12 4.74 -10.48 -22.44
CA ASP A 12 4.37 -9.18 -21.91
C ASP A 12 5.46 -8.61 -20.99
N THR A 13 6.04 -9.46 -20.15
CA THR A 13 7.14 -9.08 -19.29
C THR A 13 8.40 -8.75 -20.09
N SER A 14 8.64 -9.47 -21.19
CA SER A 14 9.78 -9.19 -22.08
C SER A 14 9.64 -7.80 -22.72
N LYS A 15 8.45 -7.47 -23.24
CA LYS A 15 8.14 -6.13 -23.77
C LYS A 15 8.28 -5.04 -22.71
N ALA A 16 7.81 -5.29 -21.49
CA ALA A 16 7.95 -4.34 -20.39
C ALA A 16 9.41 -4.11 -20.03
N LEU A 17 10.23 -5.17 -19.97
CA LEU A 17 11.66 -5.05 -19.73
C LEU A 17 12.35 -4.24 -20.82
N GLU A 18 12.05 -4.46 -22.10
CA GLU A 18 12.60 -3.66 -23.21
C GLU A 18 12.29 -2.16 -23.08
N ILE A 19 11.07 -1.81 -22.67
CA ILE A 19 10.68 -0.41 -22.43
C ILE A 19 11.47 0.16 -21.25
N LEU A 20 11.54 -0.59 -20.15
CA LEU A 20 12.13 -0.13 -18.89
C LEU A 20 13.66 -0.07 -18.91
N THR A 21 14.32 -0.76 -19.84
CA THR A 21 15.79 -0.74 -20.00
C THR A 21 16.24 0.10 -21.19
N ARG A 22 15.32 0.77 -21.90
CA ARG A 22 15.62 1.54 -23.11
C ARG A 22 16.63 2.67 -22.90
N ASP A 23 16.73 3.17 -21.68
CA ASP A 23 17.69 4.18 -21.23
C ASP A 23 19.07 3.61 -20.86
N GLY A 24 19.28 2.29 -21.05
CA GLY A 24 20.51 1.59 -20.69
C GLY A 24 20.53 1.07 -19.25
N ALA A 25 19.43 1.16 -18.50
CA ALA A 25 19.35 0.58 -17.18
C ALA A 25 19.56 -0.95 -17.20
N ALA A 26 20.29 -1.46 -16.21
CA ALA A 26 20.50 -2.90 -16.06
C ALA A 26 19.18 -3.59 -15.69
N VAL A 27 18.88 -4.72 -16.33
CA VAL A 27 17.67 -5.54 -16.07
C VAL A 27 17.50 -5.84 -14.58
N SER A 28 18.57 -6.21 -13.88
CA SER A 28 18.52 -6.52 -12.44
C SER A 28 18.16 -5.31 -11.58
N ALA A 29 18.55 -4.10 -11.99
CA ALA A 29 18.19 -2.86 -11.30
C ALA A 29 16.69 -2.54 -11.52
N VAL A 30 16.21 -2.67 -12.75
CA VAL A 30 14.79 -2.49 -13.11
C VAL A 30 13.89 -3.50 -12.39
N VAL A 31 14.28 -4.78 -12.38
CA VAL A 31 13.51 -5.82 -11.69
C VAL A 31 13.47 -5.56 -10.18
N ARG A 32 14.60 -5.13 -9.59
CA ARG A 32 14.66 -4.77 -8.17
C ARG A 32 13.73 -3.60 -7.86
N SER A 33 13.77 -2.51 -8.62
CA SER A 33 12.91 -1.35 -8.37
C SER A 33 11.44 -1.72 -8.52
N ALA A 34 11.08 -2.47 -9.57
CA ALA A 34 9.71 -2.93 -9.80
C ALA A 34 9.17 -3.77 -8.65
N LEU A 35 9.99 -4.69 -8.09
CA LEU A 35 9.62 -5.50 -6.93
C LEU A 35 9.40 -4.66 -5.68
N ILE A 36 10.30 -3.70 -5.40
CA ILE A 36 10.17 -2.81 -4.24
C ILE A 36 8.92 -1.95 -4.38
N ASP A 37 8.63 -1.42 -5.56
CA ASP A 37 7.46 -0.60 -5.79
C ASP A 37 6.16 -1.42 -5.70
N ALA A 38 6.16 -2.66 -6.19
CA ALA A 38 5.03 -3.58 -6.01
C ALA A 38 4.78 -3.87 -4.52
N ALA A 39 5.82 -4.13 -3.74
CA ALA A 39 5.71 -4.33 -2.30
C ALA A 39 5.15 -3.09 -1.58
N ARG A 40 5.63 -1.89 -1.94
CA ARG A 40 5.13 -0.62 -1.40
C ARG A 40 3.66 -0.39 -1.74
N ARG A 41 3.24 -0.66 -2.98
CA ARG A 41 1.83 -0.56 -3.40
C ARG A 41 0.95 -1.51 -2.59
N LYS A 42 1.40 -2.76 -2.39
CA LYS A 42 0.67 -3.74 -1.58
C LYS A 42 0.55 -3.31 -0.12
N ALA A 43 1.63 -2.82 0.48
CA ALA A 43 1.61 -2.33 1.87
C ALA A 43 0.66 -1.13 2.05
N ARG A 44 0.69 -0.17 1.12
CA ARG A 44 -0.23 0.99 1.14
C ARG A 44 -1.69 0.58 0.97
N ALA A 45 -1.97 -0.40 0.10
CA ALA A 45 -3.31 -0.93 -0.08
C ALA A 45 -3.82 -1.62 1.19
N ALA A 46 -2.95 -2.36 1.89
CA ALA A 46 -3.31 -2.99 3.17
C ALA A 46 -3.62 -1.94 4.25
N ILE A 47 -2.78 -0.92 4.41
CA ILE A 47 -3.01 0.18 5.37
C ILE A 47 -4.33 0.91 5.05
N ARG A 48 -4.61 1.15 3.76
CA ARG A 48 -5.87 1.78 3.36
C ARG A 48 -7.08 0.91 3.69
N ALA A 49 -7.02 -0.39 3.40
CA ALA A 49 -8.10 -1.31 3.73
C ALA A 49 -8.32 -1.42 5.25
N GLU A 50 -7.24 -1.38 6.04
CA GLU A 50 -7.31 -1.34 7.50
C GLU A 50 -7.92 -0.03 8.01
N ALA A 51 -7.54 1.11 7.43
CA ALA A 51 -8.13 2.41 7.77
C ALA A 51 -9.62 2.49 7.39
N GLU A 52 -10.01 1.94 6.24
CA GLU A 52 -11.41 1.82 5.83
C GLU A 52 -12.18 0.92 6.82
N SER A 53 -11.62 -0.23 7.21
CA SER A 53 -12.22 -1.11 8.22
C SER A 53 -12.36 -0.43 9.59
N LEU A 54 -11.37 0.37 10.02
CA LEU A 54 -11.42 1.09 11.29
C LEU A 54 -12.45 2.22 11.24
N ALA A 55 -12.52 2.97 10.14
CA ALA A 55 -13.53 4.00 9.95
C ALA A 55 -14.96 3.43 9.90
N GLU A 56 -15.10 2.19 9.43
CA GLU A 56 -16.37 1.46 9.39
C GLU A 56 -16.77 0.85 10.74
N ASP A 57 -15.95 0.93 11.79
CA ASP A 57 -16.27 0.44 13.13
C ASP A 57 -17.49 1.19 13.73
N ALA A 58 -18.60 0.47 13.85
CA ALA A 58 -19.85 1.01 14.35
C ALA A 58 -19.84 1.25 15.88
N ALA A 59 -19.04 0.49 16.62
CA ALA A 59 -18.90 0.66 18.07
C ALA A 59 -18.13 1.94 18.37
N ASP A 60 -17.02 2.16 17.65
CA ASP A 60 -16.18 3.35 17.81
C ASP A 60 -16.94 4.64 17.44
N ARG A 61 -17.74 4.60 16.36
CA ARG A 61 -18.65 5.72 16.03
C ARG A 61 -19.71 5.98 17.09
N ALA A 62 -20.29 4.92 17.67
CA ALA A 62 -21.30 5.05 18.71
C ALA A 62 -20.69 5.65 19.99
N GLU A 63 -19.48 5.24 20.35
CA GLU A 63 -18.72 5.79 21.47
C GLU A 63 -18.39 7.27 21.25
N ALA A 64 -17.88 7.65 20.07
CA ALA A 64 -17.56 9.05 19.75
C ALA A 64 -18.80 9.96 19.84
N VAL A 65 -19.97 9.49 19.37
CA VAL A 65 -21.24 10.22 19.50
C VAL A 65 -21.64 10.37 20.97
N GLN A 66 -21.46 9.34 21.78
CA GLN A 66 -21.78 9.39 23.21
C GLN A 66 -20.87 10.37 23.95
N VAL A 67 -19.57 10.33 23.70
CA VAL A 67 -18.59 11.26 24.30
C VAL A 67 -18.91 12.70 23.94
N LEU A 68 -19.25 13.00 22.67
CA LEU A 68 -19.63 14.36 22.27
C LEU A 68 -20.86 14.87 23.02
N ARG A 69 -21.88 14.02 23.20
CA ARG A 69 -23.08 14.36 23.99
C ARG A 69 -22.74 14.63 25.44
N ASP A 70 -21.88 13.80 26.03
CA ASP A 70 -21.45 13.94 27.42
C ASP A 70 -20.65 15.24 27.61
N MET A 71 -19.79 15.59 26.65
CA MET A 71 -19.05 16.86 26.65
C MET A 71 -19.97 18.09 26.49
N GLU A 72 -21.00 18.01 25.64
CA GLU A 72 -21.99 19.08 25.50
C GLU A 72 -22.81 19.28 26.77
N MET A 73 -23.20 18.19 27.46
CA MET A 73 -23.88 18.30 28.76
C MET A 73 -23.01 19.00 29.81
N LEU A 74 -21.71 18.70 29.85
CA LEU A 74 -20.78 19.35 30.77
C LEU A 74 -20.55 20.84 30.46
N ARG A 75 -20.72 21.24 29.20
CA ARG A 75 -20.54 22.64 28.75
C ARG A 75 -21.78 23.51 28.97
N ALA A 76 -22.95 22.91 29.17
CA ALA A 76 -24.22 23.60 29.39
C ALA A 76 -24.48 23.98 30.86
N TRP A 77 -23.53 23.66 31.76
CA TRP A 77 -23.49 24.04 33.17
C TRP A 77 -22.50 25.19 33.38
#